data_AF-A0AA51L2E8-F1
#
_entry.id   AF-A0AA51L2E8-F1
#
_cell.length_a   1.000
_cell.length_b   1.000
_cell.length_c   1.000
_cell.angle_alpha   90.00
_cell.angle_beta   90.00
_cell.angle_gamma   90.00
#
_symmetry.space_group_name_H-M   'P 1'
#
loop_
_entity.id
_entity.type
_entity.pdbx_description
1 polymer ?
#
loop_
_entity_poly.entity_id
_entity_poly.type
_entity_poly.pdbx_seq_one_letter_code
_entity_poly.pdbx_strand_id
1 'polypeptide(L)'
;MITFSLEEMKGQDKFIWLDFNHRYLEELRDRYKLKSLVHDEMDDLTKVEVVMNWVNSLWEHNGENVPNRFDPLYILDQVSKGNQYRCVEYAVVLNGCLNALGLYSRILSLKTLDCETREYGAGHVVIEIYIPKIKKWVMADPQFNVVPYKNNEPLSAVELAQSSKRSVQIKQSFNDGFSYYEWILPYLCYFSINFDNLVNDERSYKEKEQLMLVPLNIHPPKVFQRVYPIGNVEYTNSVNRFYSSPF
;
A
#
# COMPACT_ATOMS: atom_id res chain seq x y z
N MET A 1 13.95 17.70 -4.46
CA MET A 1 12.77 17.30 -3.66
C MET A 1 11.58 17.34 -4.61
N ILE A 2 10.82 16.25 -4.72
CA ILE A 2 9.61 16.25 -5.55
C ILE A 2 8.53 17.12 -4.89
N THR A 3 7.75 17.80 -5.71
CA THR A 3 6.71 18.73 -5.24
C THR A 3 5.37 18.37 -5.86
N PHE A 4 4.30 18.65 -5.12
CA PHE A 4 2.92 18.40 -5.52
C PHE A 4 2.09 19.65 -5.21
N SER A 5 0.96 19.82 -5.88
CA SER A 5 0.01 20.88 -5.58
C SER A 5 -0.83 20.55 -4.35
N LEU A 6 -1.23 21.59 -3.62
CA LEU A 6 -2.27 21.51 -2.58
C LEU A 6 -3.63 21.99 -3.08
N GLU A 7 -3.71 22.55 -4.29
CA GLU A 7 -4.96 23.04 -4.84
C GLU A 7 -5.91 21.87 -5.10
N GLU A 8 -7.16 22.02 -4.68
CA GLU A 8 -8.20 21.02 -4.98
C GLU A 8 -8.51 21.07 -6.48
N MET A 9 -8.33 19.92 -7.14
CA MET A 9 -8.84 19.72 -8.49
C MET A 9 -10.24 19.14 -8.40
N LYS A 10 -11.19 19.71 -9.15
CA LYS A 10 -12.56 19.17 -9.23
C LYS A 10 -12.52 17.72 -9.72
N GLY A 11 -12.94 16.80 -8.87
CA GLY A 11 -13.19 15.39 -9.18
C GLY A 11 -14.06 14.81 -8.06
N GLN A 12 -15.15 14.12 -8.42
CA GLN A 12 -15.93 13.36 -7.45
C GLN A 12 -15.40 11.93 -7.43
N ASP A 13 -14.26 11.76 -6.76
CA ASP A 13 -13.57 10.47 -6.69
C ASP A 13 -14.41 9.51 -5.84
N LYS A 14 -15.03 8.51 -6.48
CA LYS A 14 -15.88 7.53 -5.78
C LYS A 14 -15.07 6.26 -5.50
N PHE A 15 -14.43 6.25 -4.34
CA PHE A 15 -13.80 5.03 -3.85
C PHE A 15 -14.85 4.02 -3.39
N ILE A 16 -14.61 2.73 -3.66
CA ILE A 16 -15.48 1.64 -3.21
C ILE A 16 -14.72 0.61 -2.38
N TRP A 17 -15.33 0.18 -1.29
CA TRP A 17 -14.88 -0.91 -0.43
C TRP A 17 -16.04 -1.90 -0.23
N LEU A 18 -15.70 -3.12 0.16
CA LEU A 18 -16.72 -4.04 0.66
C LEU A 18 -17.24 -3.54 2.00
N ASP A 19 -18.50 -3.85 2.30
CA ASP A 19 -19.00 -3.78 3.68
C ASP A 19 -18.10 -4.65 4.57
N PHE A 20 -17.75 -4.17 5.76
CA PHE A 20 -16.86 -4.91 6.67
C PHE A 20 -17.45 -6.23 7.17
N ASN A 21 -18.77 -6.43 7.04
CA ASN A 21 -19.47 -7.69 7.31
C ASN A 21 -19.75 -8.49 6.03
N HIS A 22 -19.13 -8.14 4.90
CA HIS A 22 -19.24 -8.93 3.68
C HIS A 22 -18.65 -10.34 3.91
N ARG A 23 -19.35 -11.38 3.43
CA ARG A 23 -19.01 -12.81 3.68
C ARG A 23 -17.54 -13.15 3.40
N TYR A 24 -16.97 -12.58 2.34
CA TYR A 24 -15.55 -12.79 2.01
C TYR A 24 -14.61 -12.31 3.14
N LEU A 25 -14.88 -11.12 3.71
CA LEU A 25 -14.09 -10.55 4.79
C LEU A 25 -14.33 -11.30 6.11
N GLU A 26 -15.55 -11.76 6.36
CA GLU A 26 -15.85 -12.64 7.50
C GLU A 26 -15.08 -13.97 7.41
N GLU A 27 -15.08 -14.62 6.24
CA GLU A 27 -14.32 -15.84 6.02
C GLU A 27 -12.82 -15.62 6.24
N LEU A 28 -12.25 -14.54 5.68
CA LEU A 28 -10.85 -14.17 5.89
C LEU A 28 -10.54 -13.97 7.38
N ARG A 29 -11.42 -13.25 8.09
CA ARG A 29 -11.29 -12.97 9.52
C ARG A 29 -11.29 -14.24 10.36
N ASP A 30 -12.22 -15.14 10.09
CA ASP A 30 -12.47 -16.32 10.90
C ASP A 30 -11.46 -17.43 10.59
N ARG A 31 -11.19 -17.70 9.31
CA ARG A 31 -10.25 -18.74 8.87
C ARG A 31 -8.83 -18.52 9.38
N TYR A 32 -8.38 -17.25 9.40
CA TYR A 32 -7.04 -16.88 9.87
C TYR A 32 -7.03 -16.28 11.27
N LYS A 33 -8.16 -16.35 12.00
CA LYS A 33 -8.29 -15.93 13.40
C LYS A 33 -7.77 -14.50 13.65
N LEU A 34 -8.05 -13.57 12.74
CA LEU A 34 -7.50 -12.22 12.80
C LEU A 34 -7.91 -11.48 14.09
N LYS A 35 -9.11 -11.76 14.61
CA LYS A 35 -9.58 -11.24 15.90
C LYS A 35 -8.78 -11.72 17.12
N SER A 36 -7.96 -12.77 17.00
CA SER A 36 -7.04 -13.17 18.08
C SER A 36 -5.73 -12.39 18.08
N LEU A 37 -5.41 -11.70 16.97
CA LEU A 37 -4.22 -10.86 16.88
C LEU A 37 -4.43 -9.51 17.57
N VAL A 38 -5.67 -9.03 17.60
CA VAL A 38 -6.02 -7.69 18.09
C VAL A 38 -7.10 -7.78 19.17
N HIS A 39 -7.22 -6.76 20.01
CA HIS A 39 -8.38 -6.60 20.91
C HIS A 39 -9.01 -5.22 20.72
N ASP A 40 -10.27 -5.07 21.14
CA ASP A 40 -11.08 -3.88 20.82
C ASP A 40 -10.46 -2.58 21.33
N GLU A 41 -9.80 -2.62 22.49
CA GLU A 41 -9.13 -1.47 23.11
C GLU A 41 -7.83 -1.02 22.41
N MET A 42 -7.31 -1.79 21.46
CA MET A 42 -6.16 -1.34 20.67
C MET A 42 -6.58 -0.18 19.76
N ASP A 43 -5.76 0.88 19.72
CA ASP A 43 -5.93 1.90 18.69
C ASP A 43 -5.63 1.34 17.29
N ASP A 44 -6.17 2.01 16.28
CA ASP A 44 -6.09 1.56 14.88
C ASP A 44 -4.65 1.38 14.39
N LEU A 45 -3.72 2.23 14.82
CA LEU A 45 -2.32 2.15 14.38
C LEU A 45 -1.63 0.94 15.02
N THR A 46 -1.90 0.68 16.29
CA THR A 46 -1.44 -0.55 16.96
C THR A 46 -2.00 -1.81 16.27
N LYS A 47 -3.28 -1.81 15.88
CA LYS A 47 -3.88 -2.91 15.09
C LYS A 47 -3.14 -3.12 13.77
N VAL A 48 -2.81 -2.03 13.05
CA VAL A 48 -2.02 -2.08 11.81
C VAL A 48 -0.64 -2.70 12.06
N GLU A 49 0.10 -2.21 13.05
CA GLU A 49 1.46 -2.70 13.37
C GLU A 49 1.44 -4.20 13.74
N VAL A 50 0.48 -4.65 14.56
CA VAL A 50 0.38 -6.06 14.98
C VAL A 50 0.03 -6.99 13.81
N VAL A 51 -0.96 -6.61 12.99
CA VAL A 51 -1.38 -7.43 11.85
C VAL A 51 -0.30 -7.41 10.76
N MET A 52 0.36 -6.27 10.52
CA MET A 52 1.49 -6.18 9.62
C MET A 52 2.64 -7.08 10.05
N ASN A 53 2.98 -7.10 11.34
CA ASN A 53 4.00 -7.99 11.88
C ASN A 53 3.64 -9.47 11.68
N TRP A 54 2.37 -9.84 11.91
CA TRP A 54 1.89 -11.18 11.60
C TRP A 54 2.07 -11.51 10.11
N VAL A 55 1.57 -10.67 9.20
CA VAL A 55 1.69 -10.88 7.74
C VAL A 55 3.16 -10.99 7.30
N ASN A 56 4.02 -10.11 7.80
CA ASN A 56 5.45 -10.12 7.50
C ASN A 56 6.13 -11.44 7.86
N SER A 57 5.69 -12.07 8.96
CA SER A 57 6.27 -13.32 9.47
C SER A 57 5.85 -14.59 8.71
N LEU A 58 4.87 -14.48 7.81
CA LEU A 58 4.26 -15.65 7.17
C LEU A 58 5.12 -16.26 6.06
N TRP A 59 5.96 -15.47 5.38
CA TRP A 59 6.87 -15.96 4.35
C TRP A 59 8.10 -15.06 4.21
N GLU A 60 9.15 -15.55 3.56
CA GLU A 60 10.29 -14.74 3.11
C GLU A 60 10.03 -14.22 1.69
N HIS A 61 10.45 -12.99 1.40
CA HIS A 61 10.19 -12.34 0.12
C HIS A 61 10.80 -13.11 -1.06
N ASN A 62 9.99 -13.38 -2.08
CA ASN A 62 10.43 -13.90 -3.37
C ASN A 62 9.95 -12.96 -4.48
N GLY A 63 10.89 -12.30 -5.17
CA GLY A 63 10.64 -11.27 -6.17
C GLY A 63 10.02 -11.74 -7.50
N GLU A 64 9.96 -13.06 -7.73
CA GLU A 64 9.60 -13.64 -9.03
C GLU A 64 8.29 -14.43 -9.00
N ASN A 65 7.88 -14.95 -7.83
CA ASN A 65 6.71 -15.80 -7.74
C ASN A 65 5.40 -14.99 -7.81
N VAL A 66 4.54 -15.35 -8.76
CA VAL A 66 3.25 -14.69 -9.00
C VAL A 66 2.12 -15.69 -8.73
N PRO A 67 1.16 -15.38 -7.85
CA PRO A 67 0.07 -16.29 -7.57
C PRO A 67 -0.92 -16.38 -8.75
N ASN A 68 -1.63 -17.50 -8.85
CA ASN A 68 -2.70 -17.67 -9.85
C ASN A 68 -3.91 -16.76 -9.57
N ARG A 69 -4.11 -16.37 -8.31
CA ARG A 69 -5.17 -15.45 -7.88
C ARG A 69 -4.62 -14.38 -6.94
N PHE A 70 -5.13 -13.17 -7.09
CA PHE A 70 -4.66 -11.98 -6.39
C PHE A 70 -5.59 -11.58 -5.24
N ASP A 71 -5.88 -12.55 -4.37
CA ASP A 71 -6.77 -12.35 -3.22
C ASP A 71 -6.18 -12.94 -1.92
N PRO A 72 -6.51 -12.35 -0.76
CA PRO A 72 -5.93 -12.77 0.51
C PRO A 72 -6.16 -14.25 0.87
N LEU A 73 -7.35 -14.80 0.61
CA LEU A 73 -7.68 -16.18 0.99
C LEU A 73 -6.81 -17.16 0.22
N TYR A 74 -6.68 -16.96 -1.09
CA TYR A 74 -5.83 -17.79 -1.93
C TYR A 74 -4.35 -17.65 -1.55
N ILE A 75 -3.84 -16.42 -1.42
CA ILE A 75 -2.41 -16.19 -1.12
C ILE A 75 -2.04 -16.85 0.21
N LEU A 76 -2.84 -16.63 1.26
CA LEU A 76 -2.58 -17.22 2.57
C LEU A 76 -2.68 -18.75 2.57
N ASP A 77 -3.61 -19.33 1.81
CA ASP A 77 -3.69 -20.78 1.60
C ASP A 77 -2.43 -21.33 0.91
N GLN A 78 -1.90 -20.65 -0.11
CA GLN A 78 -0.68 -21.06 -0.78
C GLN A 78 0.58 -20.88 0.08
N VAL A 79 0.65 -19.79 0.86
CA VAL A 79 1.72 -19.59 1.85
C VAL A 79 1.75 -20.71 2.88
N SER A 80 0.58 -21.17 3.34
CA SER A 80 0.50 -22.31 4.27
C SER A 80 1.06 -23.62 3.69
N LYS A 81 1.23 -23.69 2.36
CA LYS A 81 1.83 -24.80 1.61
C LYS A 81 3.30 -24.56 1.26
N GLY A 82 3.91 -23.51 1.80
CA GLY A 82 5.33 -23.18 1.62
C GLY A 82 5.61 -22.23 0.46
N ASN A 83 4.60 -21.65 -0.19
CA ASN A 83 4.84 -20.64 -1.23
C ASN A 83 5.30 -19.31 -0.62
N GLN A 84 6.16 -18.63 -1.36
CA GLN A 84 6.71 -17.31 -1.02
C GLN A 84 6.37 -16.33 -2.14
N TYR A 85 6.15 -15.06 -1.81
CA TYR A 85 5.66 -14.07 -2.78
C TYR A 85 6.33 -12.69 -2.65
N ARG A 86 5.95 -11.79 -3.56
CA ARG A 86 6.54 -10.46 -3.76
C ARG A 86 5.89 -9.42 -2.85
N CYS A 87 6.36 -8.18 -2.95
CA CYS A 87 5.79 -7.00 -2.27
C CYS A 87 4.28 -6.87 -2.49
N VAL A 88 3.83 -7.17 -3.72
CA VAL A 88 2.42 -7.08 -4.13
C VAL A 88 1.55 -7.95 -3.23
N GLU A 89 1.94 -9.21 -3.02
CA GLU A 89 1.15 -10.15 -2.24
C GLU A 89 1.15 -9.83 -0.74
N TYR A 90 2.24 -9.31 -0.18
CA TYR A 90 2.25 -8.77 1.19
C TYR A 90 1.21 -7.65 1.34
N ALA A 91 1.16 -6.72 0.38
CA ALA A 91 0.20 -5.62 0.38
C ALA A 91 -1.25 -6.12 0.18
N VAL A 92 -1.48 -7.11 -0.69
CA VAL A 92 -2.81 -7.71 -0.88
C VAL A 92 -3.31 -8.32 0.42
N VAL A 93 -2.50 -9.14 1.07
CA VAL A 93 -2.87 -9.84 2.31
C VAL A 93 -3.12 -8.83 3.43
N LEU A 94 -2.20 -7.90 3.69
CA LEU A 94 -2.40 -6.92 4.76
C LEU A 94 -3.63 -6.05 4.51
N ASN A 95 -3.83 -5.56 3.29
CA ASN A 95 -5.02 -4.77 2.92
C ASN A 95 -6.31 -5.54 3.21
N GLY A 96 -6.36 -6.82 2.84
CA GLY A 96 -7.51 -7.68 3.11
C GLY A 96 -7.76 -7.91 4.60
N CYS A 97 -6.70 -8.22 5.35
CA CYS A 97 -6.79 -8.44 6.79
C CYS A 97 -7.26 -7.20 7.54
N LEU A 98 -6.79 -6.00 7.18
CA LEU A 98 -7.21 -4.76 7.80
C LEU A 98 -8.66 -4.38 7.44
N ASN A 99 -9.06 -4.56 6.18
CA ASN A 99 -10.47 -4.42 5.79
C ASN A 99 -11.36 -5.39 6.58
N ALA A 100 -10.93 -6.65 6.75
CA ALA A 100 -11.63 -7.62 7.57
C ALA A 100 -11.69 -7.23 9.06
N LEU A 101 -10.80 -6.36 9.54
CA LEU A 101 -10.83 -5.83 10.90
C LEU A 101 -11.52 -4.46 11.01
N GLY A 102 -12.20 -4.01 9.95
CA GLY A 102 -12.98 -2.76 9.96
C GLY A 102 -12.18 -1.50 9.67
N LEU A 103 -10.97 -1.62 9.10
CA LEU A 103 -10.10 -0.51 8.78
C LEU A 103 -10.11 -0.24 7.27
N TYR A 104 -10.44 1.00 6.90
CA TYR A 104 -10.29 1.45 5.52
C TYR A 104 -8.81 1.46 5.15
N SER A 105 -8.45 0.58 4.23
CA SER A 105 -7.11 0.49 3.67
C SER A 105 -7.18 0.32 2.16
N ARG A 106 -6.11 0.76 1.49
CA ARG A 106 -5.95 0.69 0.04
C ARG A 106 -4.54 0.29 -0.33
N ILE A 107 -4.40 -0.35 -1.48
CA ILE A 107 -3.08 -0.65 -2.04
C ILE A 107 -2.51 0.60 -2.68
N LEU A 108 -1.23 0.85 -2.43
CA LEU A 108 -0.46 1.93 -2.99
C LEU A 108 0.68 1.37 -3.85
N SER A 109 0.63 1.64 -5.16
CA SER A 109 1.71 1.30 -6.08
C SER A 109 2.67 2.48 -6.24
N LEU A 110 3.91 2.29 -5.83
CA LEU A 110 5.01 3.25 -5.94
C LEU A 110 5.83 2.97 -7.19
N LYS A 111 6.29 4.01 -7.88
CA LYS A 111 7.13 3.87 -9.09
C LYS A 111 8.27 4.87 -9.10
N THR A 112 9.40 4.43 -9.61
CA THR A 112 10.60 5.25 -9.76
C THR A 112 10.45 6.28 -10.88
N LEU A 113 11.27 7.33 -10.83
CA LEU A 113 11.27 8.38 -11.87
C LEU A 113 11.55 7.81 -13.28
N ASP A 114 12.46 6.83 -13.35
CA ASP A 114 12.88 6.13 -14.57
C ASP A 114 12.02 4.89 -14.89
N CYS A 115 10.79 4.81 -14.36
CA CYS A 115 9.98 3.60 -14.48
C CYS A 115 9.62 3.19 -15.91
N GLU A 116 9.66 4.11 -16.87
CA GLU A 116 9.43 3.79 -18.29
C GLU A 116 10.62 3.08 -18.94
N THR A 117 11.85 3.37 -18.49
CA THR A 117 13.09 2.93 -19.16
C THR A 117 13.84 1.84 -18.39
N ARG A 118 13.57 1.68 -17.09
CA ARG A 118 14.15 0.61 -16.27
C ARG A 118 13.57 -0.76 -16.65
N GLU A 119 14.38 -1.81 -16.68
CA GLU A 119 13.93 -3.15 -17.10
C GLU A 119 13.22 -3.92 -16.00
N TYR A 120 13.71 -3.83 -14.77
CA TYR A 120 13.21 -4.52 -13.58
C TYR A 120 13.35 -3.63 -12.34
N GLY A 121 12.52 -3.86 -11.31
CA GLY A 121 12.61 -3.11 -10.05
C GLY A 121 12.27 -1.62 -10.20
N ALA A 122 11.33 -1.29 -11.08
CA ALA A 122 10.84 0.08 -11.25
C ALA A 122 9.68 0.44 -10.32
N GLY A 123 9.18 -0.52 -9.55
CA GLY A 123 8.05 -0.33 -8.65
C GLY A 123 8.18 -1.11 -7.37
N HIS A 124 7.46 -0.63 -6.36
CA HIS A 124 7.26 -1.28 -5.07
C HIS A 124 5.81 -1.09 -4.64
N VAL A 125 5.25 -2.06 -3.92
CA VAL A 125 3.85 -2.00 -3.50
C VAL A 125 3.77 -2.03 -1.98
N VAL A 126 3.07 -1.04 -1.44
CA VAL A 126 2.78 -0.88 -0.01
C VAL A 126 1.27 -0.68 0.16
N ILE A 127 0.82 -0.39 1.37
CA ILE A 127 -0.57 -0.01 1.61
C ILE A 127 -0.66 1.35 2.31
N GLU A 128 -1.84 1.95 2.24
CA GLU A 128 -2.22 3.07 3.08
C GLU A 128 -3.48 2.74 3.87
N ILE A 129 -3.53 3.20 5.12
CA ILE A 129 -4.65 3.00 6.03
C ILE A 129 -5.15 4.36 6.48
N TYR A 130 -6.45 4.62 6.36
CA TYR A 130 -7.02 5.85 6.89
C TYR A 130 -7.24 5.69 8.39
N ILE A 131 -6.57 6.52 9.19
CA ILE A 131 -6.70 6.55 10.65
C ILE A 131 -7.65 7.68 11.05
N PRO A 132 -8.91 7.40 11.43
CA PRO A 132 -9.92 8.43 11.66
C PRO A 132 -9.54 9.42 12.76
N LYS A 133 -8.87 8.94 13.81
CA LYS A 133 -8.44 9.75 14.96
C LYS A 133 -7.55 10.93 14.56
N ILE A 134 -6.70 10.75 13.55
CA ILE A 134 -5.79 11.80 13.03
C ILE A 134 -6.19 12.28 11.64
N LYS A 135 -7.30 11.78 11.08
CA LYS A 135 -7.83 12.11 9.74
C LYS A 135 -6.78 12.05 8.63
N LYS A 136 -5.96 10.99 8.65
CA LYS A 136 -4.79 10.86 7.78
C LYS A 136 -4.70 9.44 7.21
N TRP A 137 -4.29 9.35 5.94
CA TRP A 137 -3.79 8.13 5.33
C TRP A 137 -2.34 7.88 5.77
N VAL A 138 -2.09 6.74 6.40
CA VAL A 138 -0.77 6.33 6.91
C VAL A 138 -0.22 5.22 6.04
N MET A 139 1.03 5.34 5.61
CA MET A 139 1.75 4.30 4.86
C MET A 139 2.15 3.15 5.79
N ALA A 140 1.98 1.92 5.32
CA ALA A 140 2.55 0.72 5.93
C ALA A 140 3.14 -0.20 4.86
N ASP A 141 4.37 -0.66 5.08
CA ASP A 141 5.08 -1.61 4.21
C ASP A 141 5.15 -3.00 4.87
N PRO A 142 4.27 -3.93 4.47
CA PRO A 142 4.24 -5.28 5.04
C PRO A 142 5.41 -6.17 4.64
N GLN A 143 6.15 -5.85 3.56
CA GLN A 143 7.35 -6.62 3.22
C GLN A 143 8.49 -6.34 4.21
N PHE A 144 8.61 -5.09 4.66
CA PHE A 144 9.67 -4.69 5.59
C PHE A 144 9.20 -4.55 7.04
N ASN A 145 7.90 -4.74 7.31
CA ASN A 145 7.27 -4.49 8.61
C ASN A 145 7.49 -3.04 9.09
N VAL A 146 7.26 -2.06 8.21
CA VAL A 146 7.57 -0.65 8.48
C VAL A 146 6.35 0.24 8.40
N VAL A 147 6.15 1.04 9.45
CA VAL A 147 5.42 2.33 9.40
C VAL A 147 6.45 3.45 9.60
N PRO A 148 6.58 4.40 8.67
CA PRO A 148 7.47 5.55 8.82
C PRO A 148 6.88 6.62 9.74
N TYR A 149 7.72 7.21 10.59
CA TYR A 149 7.33 8.29 11.51
C TYR A 149 8.19 9.53 11.36
N LYS A 150 7.66 10.68 11.75
CA LYS A 150 8.42 11.93 11.96
C LYS A 150 7.84 12.63 13.18
N ASN A 151 8.69 12.99 14.14
CA ASN A 151 8.25 13.61 15.41
C ASN A 151 7.15 12.80 16.12
N ASN A 152 7.26 11.46 16.12
CA ASN A 152 6.26 10.51 16.65
C ASN A 152 4.90 10.52 15.93
N GLU A 153 4.74 11.21 14.80
CA GLU A 153 3.54 11.10 13.96
C GLU A 153 3.78 10.15 12.78
N PRO A 154 2.83 9.25 12.48
CA PRO A 154 2.94 8.38 11.31
C PRO A 154 2.79 9.19 10.02
N LEU A 155 3.52 8.77 8.98
CA LEU A 155 3.56 9.45 7.69
C LEU A 155 2.76 8.71 6.63
N SER A 156 2.13 9.48 5.75
CA SER A 156 1.75 9.06 4.40
C SER A 156 3.00 8.84 3.54
N ALA A 157 2.84 8.18 2.38
CA ALA A 157 3.95 7.94 1.47
C ALA A 157 4.52 9.24 0.87
N VAL A 158 3.65 10.26 0.66
CA VAL A 158 4.07 11.58 0.16
C VAL A 158 4.82 12.36 1.23
N GLU A 159 4.36 12.35 2.48
CA GLU A 159 5.11 12.99 3.59
C GLU A 159 6.48 12.33 3.79
N LEU A 160 6.57 11.00 3.62
CA LEU A 160 7.85 10.30 3.60
C LEU A 160 8.76 10.79 2.47
N ALA A 161 8.22 10.93 1.26
CA ALA A 161 8.97 11.41 0.08
C ALA A 161 9.49 12.84 0.21
N GLN A 162 8.77 13.68 0.96
CA GLN A 162 9.11 15.08 1.23
C GLN A 162 9.98 15.27 2.48
N SER A 163 10.20 14.21 3.25
CA SER A 163 11.01 14.26 4.46
C SER A 163 12.51 14.11 4.14
N SER A 164 13.34 14.26 5.17
CA SER A 164 14.77 13.97 5.09
C SER A 164 15.09 12.72 5.90
N LYS A 165 16.13 11.97 5.52
CA LYS A 165 16.59 10.77 6.26
C LYS A 165 16.78 11.04 7.76
N ARG A 166 17.31 12.22 8.12
CA ARG A 166 17.59 12.62 9.52
C ARG A 166 16.33 12.86 10.35
N SER A 167 15.21 13.20 9.70
CA SER A 167 13.94 13.49 10.37
C SER A 167 13.01 12.28 10.46
N VAL A 168 13.25 11.25 9.66
CA VAL A 168 12.39 10.06 9.62
C VAL A 168 12.88 9.02 10.61
N GLN A 169 11.93 8.49 11.37
CA GLN A 169 12.11 7.43 12.34
C GLN A 169 11.52 6.15 11.76
N ILE A 170 12.37 5.13 11.60
CA ILE A 170 11.96 3.76 11.26
C ILE A 170 12.20 2.93 12.51
N LYS A 171 11.13 2.36 13.09
CA LYS A 171 11.22 1.59 14.33
C LYS A 171 11.88 0.21 14.11
N GLN A 172 11.73 -0.34 12.91
CA GLN A 172 12.29 -1.64 12.57
C GLN A 172 13.81 -1.56 12.41
N SER A 173 14.51 -2.52 13.01
CA SER A 173 15.95 -2.71 12.83
C SER A 173 16.20 -3.71 11.71
N PHE A 174 17.22 -3.44 10.91
CA PHE A 174 17.67 -4.30 9.82
C PHE A 174 19.15 -4.64 10.00
N ASN A 175 19.56 -5.80 9.49
CA ASN A 175 20.95 -6.25 9.56
C ASN A 175 21.84 -5.43 8.60
N ASP A 176 23.16 -5.52 8.81
CA ASP A 176 24.19 -5.08 7.87
C ASP A 176 24.15 -3.59 7.48
N GLY A 177 23.61 -2.75 8.36
CA GLY A 177 23.53 -1.29 8.13
C GLY A 177 22.52 -0.90 7.05
N PHE A 178 21.61 -1.80 6.67
CA PHE A 178 20.55 -1.51 5.70
C PHE A 178 19.70 -0.32 6.16
N SER A 179 19.52 0.65 5.27
CA SER A 179 18.65 1.80 5.49
C SER A 179 17.38 1.67 4.65
N TYR A 180 16.27 1.33 5.30
CA TYR A 180 14.95 1.29 4.64
C TYR A 180 14.62 2.62 3.96
N TYR A 181 14.89 3.75 4.60
CA TYR A 181 14.63 5.07 4.02
C TYR A 181 15.35 5.28 2.68
N GLU A 182 16.64 4.93 2.60
CA GLU A 182 17.41 5.07 1.36
C GLU A 182 16.96 4.07 0.30
N TRP A 183 16.53 2.88 0.73
CA TRP A 183 16.02 1.84 -0.17
C TRP A 183 14.66 2.21 -0.79
N ILE A 184 13.74 2.78 -0.01
CA ILE A 184 12.38 3.11 -0.47
C ILE A 184 12.35 4.41 -1.29
N LEU A 185 13.23 5.37 -0.98
CA LEU A 185 13.20 6.72 -1.54
C LEU A 185 13.13 6.77 -3.09
N PRO A 186 13.86 5.94 -3.86
CA PRO A 186 13.78 5.94 -5.32
C PRO A 186 12.39 5.63 -5.87
N TYR A 187 11.56 4.87 -5.13
CA TYR A 187 10.21 4.49 -5.55
C TYR A 187 9.16 5.56 -5.25
N LEU A 188 9.47 6.51 -4.37
CA LEU A 188 8.55 7.55 -3.93
C LEU A 188 8.48 8.71 -4.95
N CYS A 189 8.19 8.42 -6.22
CA CYS A 189 8.07 9.45 -7.27
C CYS A 189 6.65 9.51 -7.84
N TYR A 190 6.15 8.41 -8.39
CA TYR A 190 4.75 8.30 -8.81
C TYR A 190 3.98 7.38 -7.88
N PHE A 191 2.78 7.78 -7.51
CA PHE A 191 1.95 7.10 -6.51
C PHE A 191 0.62 6.75 -7.15
N SER A 192 0.24 5.47 -7.20
CA SER A 192 -1.02 5.04 -7.82
C SER A 192 -1.89 4.29 -6.81
N ILE A 193 -3.16 4.67 -6.76
CA ILE A 193 -4.22 4.00 -6.02
C ILE A 193 -5.33 3.58 -6.98
N ASN A 194 -6.15 2.63 -6.56
CA ASN A 194 -7.35 2.26 -7.31
C ASN A 194 -8.57 2.97 -6.69
N PHE A 195 -9.53 3.37 -7.52
CA PHE A 195 -10.84 3.77 -7.00
C PHE A 195 -11.59 2.56 -6.43
N ASP A 196 -11.49 1.42 -7.11
CA ASP A 196 -12.00 0.14 -6.63
C ASP A 196 -11.02 -0.57 -5.69
N ASN A 197 -11.38 -0.57 -4.40
CA ASN A 197 -10.66 -1.20 -3.31
C ASN A 197 -11.34 -2.48 -2.79
N LEU A 198 -12.30 -3.07 -3.51
CA LEU A 198 -12.95 -4.32 -3.14
C LEU A 198 -11.94 -5.45 -2.92
N VAL A 199 -12.03 -6.20 -1.82
CA VAL A 199 -11.15 -7.31 -1.49
C VAL A 199 -11.89 -8.63 -1.76
N ASN A 200 -11.69 -9.23 -2.93
CA ASN A 200 -12.34 -10.47 -3.33
C ASN A 200 -11.48 -11.25 -4.35
N ASP A 201 -11.99 -12.39 -4.79
CA ASP A 201 -11.36 -13.30 -5.75
C ASP A 201 -11.50 -12.89 -7.22
N GLU A 202 -12.28 -11.85 -7.50
CA GLU A 202 -12.47 -11.28 -8.84
C GLU A 202 -11.44 -10.18 -9.19
N ARG A 203 -10.38 -10.02 -8.39
CA ARG A 203 -9.40 -8.94 -8.59
C ARG A 203 -8.50 -9.18 -9.81
N SER A 204 -8.80 -8.48 -10.92
CA SER A 204 -7.79 -8.04 -11.89
C SER A 204 -7.36 -6.60 -11.56
N TYR A 205 -6.12 -6.41 -11.14
CA TYR A 205 -5.54 -5.05 -10.97
C TYR A 205 -5.33 -4.32 -12.30
N LYS A 206 -5.34 -5.03 -13.43
CA LYS A 206 -5.00 -4.49 -14.74
C LYS A 206 -6.12 -3.68 -15.40
N GLU A 207 -7.35 -3.85 -14.95
CA GLU A 207 -8.54 -3.28 -15.60
C GLU A 207 -9.23 -2.20 -14.77
N LYS A 208 -8.75 -1.95 -13.55
CA LYS A 208 -9.35 -0.96 -12.64
C LYS A 208 -8.90 0.44 -13.00
N GLU A 209 -9.83 1.38 -12.91
CA GLU A 209 -9.54 2.79 -12.99
C GLU A 209 -8.69 3.24 -11.80
N GLN A 210 -7.59 3.93 -12.10
CA GLN A 210 -6.59 4.34 -11.12
C GLN A 210 -6.50 5.85 -11.04
N LEU A 211 -6.11 6.35 -9.87
CA LEU A 211 -5.63 7.72 -9.70
C LEU A 211 -4.12 7.67 -9.47
N MET A 212 -3.35 8.40 -10.29
CA MET A 212 -1.92 8.54 -10.12
C MET A 212 -1.55 9.97 -9.75
N LEU A 213 -0.93 10.13 -8.58
CA LEU A 213 -0.28 11.37 -8.19
C LEU A 213 1.08 11.48 -8.88
N VAL A 214 1.25 12.55 -9.65
CA VAL A 214 2.43 12.88 -10.45
C VAL A 214 3.03 14.18 -9.92
N PRO A 215 4.36 14.25 -9.68
CA PRO A 215 4.97 15.48 -9.22
C PRO A 215 4.84 16.63 -10.23
N LEU A 216 4.82 17.86 -9.74
CA LEU A 216 4.85 19.06 -10.56
C LEU A 216 6.09 19.04 -11.46
N ASN A 217 5.91 19.48 -12.71
CA ASN A 217 6.95 19.54 -13.75
C ASN A 217 7.56 18.19 -14.13
N ILE A 218 6.93 17.07 -13.77
CA ILE A 218 7.30 15.73 -14.24
C ILE A 218 6.22 15.20 -15.18
N HIS A 219 6.65 14.58 -16.27
CA HIS A 219 5.72 13.99 -17.23
C HIS A 219 5.06 12.74 -16.64
N PRO A 220 3.73 12.59 -16.77
CA PRO A 220 3.06 11.37 -16.35
C PRO A 220 3.56 10.16 -17.16
N PRO A 221 3.97 9.05 -16.52
CA PRO A 221 4.47 7.89 -17.23
C PRO A 221 3.36 7.22 -18.03
N LYS A 222 3.71 6.66 -19.18
CA LYS A 222 2.83 5.98 -20.14
C LYS A 222 3.13 4.49 -20.27
N VAL A 223 4.36 4.09 -19.99
CA VAL A 223 4.78 2.69 -20.00
C VAL A 223 5.50 2.38 -18.69
N PHE A 224 5.33 1.18 -18.16
CA PHE A 224 6.04 0.65 -17.03
C PHE A 224 6.99 -0.44 -17.49
N GLN A 225 8.23 -0.38 -17.02
CA GLN A 225 9.33 -1.29 -17.35
C GLN A 225 9.47 -1.60 -18.84
N ARG A 226 9.48 -0.55 -19.68
CA ARG A 226 9.62 -0.61 -21.16
C ARG A 226 8.49 -1.26 -21.94
N VAL A 227 7.77 -2.21 -21.35
CA VAL A 227 6.88 -3.12 -22.11
C VAL A 227 5.44 -3.14 -21.61
N TYR A 228 5.13 -2.64 -20.41
CA TYR A 228 3.78 -2.70 -19.85
C TYR A 228 3.09 -1.33 -19.95
N PRO A 229 2.14 -1.12 -20.89
CA PRO A 229 1.40 0.12 -20.95
C PRO A 229 0.72 0.41 -19.61
N ILE A 230 0.77 1.67 -19.17
CA ILE A 230 -0.03 2.12 -18.04
C ILE A 230 -1.48 2.23 -18.53
N GLY A 231 -2.37 1.50 -17.88
CA GLY A 231 -3.77 1.33 -18.28
C GLY A 231 -4.65 2.54 -18.01
N ASN A 232 -5.91 2.30 -17.60
CA ASN A 232 -6.87 3.36 -17.34
C ASN A 232 -6.48 4.15 -16.07
N VAL A 233 -5.84 5.31 -16.25
CA VAL A 233 -5.34 6.14 -15.17
C VAL A 233 -5.74 7.60 -15.34
N GLU A 234 -6.31 8.17 -14.29
CA GLU A 234 -6.42 9.59 -14.11
C GLU A 234 -5.15 10.13 -13.44
N TYR A 235 -4.63 11.24 -13.96
CA TYR A 235 -3.46 11.89 -13.36
C TYR A 235 -3.88 13.10 -12.55
N THR A 236 -3.26 13.26 -11.39
CA THR A 236 -3.40 14.44 -10.54
C THR A 236 -2.02 14.87 -10.05
N ASN A 237 -1.86 16.16 -9.77
CA ASN A 237 -0.73 16.65 -8.97
C ASN A 237 -1.20 17.14 -7.58
N SER A 238 -2.50 17.04 -7.28
CA SER A 238 -3.10 17.49 -6.03
C SER A 238 -3.01 16.43 -4.94
N VAL A 239 -2.28 16.74 -3.86
CA VAL A 239 -2.20 15.91 -2.65
C VAL A 239 -3.57 15.77 -1.99
N ASN A 240 -4.35 16.86 -1.94
CA ASN A 240 -5.68 16.86 -1.34
C ASN A 240 -6.64 15.90 -2.07
N ARG A 241 -6.63 15.92 -3.41
CA ARG A 241 -7.41 14.95 -4.19
C ARG A 241 -6.96 13.52 -3.91
N PHE A 242 -5.65 13.26 -3.95
CA PHE A 242 -5.09 11.92 -3.77
C PHE A 242 -5.35 11.31 -2.38
N TYR A 243 -5.36 12.15 -1.34
CA TYR A 243 -5.63 11.76 0.05
C TYR A 243 -7.03 12.12 0.53
N SER A 244 -8.01 12.16 -0.38
CA SER A 244 -9.41 12.33 -0.02
C SER A 244 -9.85 11.33 1.06
N SER A 245 -10.73 11.79 1.93
CA SER A 245 -11.37 10.94 2.97
C SER A 245 -12.07 9.73 2.32
N PRO A 246 -12.02 8.54 2.95
CA PRO A 246 -12.83 7.40 2.51
C PRO A 246 -14.32 7.54 2.88
N PHE A 247 -14.67 8.53 3.71
CA PHE A 247 -16.03 8.90 4.13
C PHE A 247 -16.57 10.10 3.36
#